data_AF-A0A2N1DNL7-F1
#
_entry.id   AF-A0A2N1DNL7-F1
#
_cell.length_a   1.000
_cell.length_b   1.000
_cell.length_c   1.000
_cell.angle_alpha   90.00
_cell.angle_beta   90.00
_cell.angle_gamma   90.00
#
_symmetry.space_group_name_H-M   'P 1'
#
loop_
_entity.id
_entity.type
_entity.pdbx_description
1 polymer ?
#
loop_
_entity_poly.entity_id
_entity_poly.type
_entity_poly.pdbx_seq_one_letter_code
_entity_poly.pdbx_strand_id
1 'polypeptide(L)' 'MIKNYPDTLFEEMKLLSKFPFESQQEGIKVHKDADPSVVAAAKSLFDKGLTTKPDGGYLTASGFETVDHLNHVLVTLS' A
#
# COMPACT_ATOMS: atom_id res chain seq x y z
N MET A 1 -9.22 19.27 -14.51
CA MET A 1 -8.21 18.36 -15.09
C MET A 1 -8.56 16.95 -14.64
N ILE A 2 -8.78 16.02 -15.57
CA ILE A 2 -9.01 14.61 -15.21
C ILE A 2 -7.65 14.05 -14.79
N LYS A 3 -7.50 13.63 -13.53
CA LYS A 3 -6.32 12.90 -13.09
C LYS A 3 -6.40 11.50 -13.67
N ASN A 4 -5.41 11.10 -14.45
CA ASN A 4 -5.22 9.70 -14.83
C ASN A 4 -4.54 8.99 -13.67
N TYR A 5 -5.13 7.87 -13.25
CA TYR A 5 -4.59 7.04 -12.19
C TYR A 5 -3.92 5.80 -12.78
N PRO A 6 -2.85 5.28 -12.16
CA PRO A 6 -2.23 4.04 -12.61
C PRO A 6 -3.19 2.87 -12.42
N ASP A 7 -3.11 1.87 -13.30
CA ASP A 7 -3.93 0.65 -13.24
C ASP A 7 -3.77 -0.10 -11.92
N THR A 8 -2.62 0.06 -11.26
CA THR A 8 -2.30 -0.53 -9.95
C THR A 8 -2.96 0.18 -8.77
N LEU A 9 -3.56 1.37 -8.93
CA LEU A 9 -4.00 2.21 -7.80
C LEU A 9 -4.93 1.46 -6.84
N PHE A 10 -5.89 0.71 -7.36
CA PHE A 10 -6.85 0.01 -6.52
C PHE A 10 -6.19 -1.11 -5.71
N GLU A 11 -5.27 -1.85 -6.33
CA GLU A 11 -4.52 -2.91 -5.64
C GLU A 11 -3.51 -2.33 -4.63
N GLU A 12 -2.94 -1.17 -4.92
CA GLU A 12 -2.11 -0.42 -3.96
C GLU A 12 -2.91 -0.03 -2.72
N MET A 13 -4.11 0.53 -2.89
CA MET A 13 -5.01 0.86 -1.78
C MET A 13 -5.40 -0.38 -0.97
N LYS A 14 -5.75 -1.49 -1.65
CA LYS A 14 -6.05 -2.77 -1.00
C LYS A 14 -4.87 -3.36 -0.24
N LEU A 15 -3.65 -3.15 -0.72
CA LEU A 15 -2.44 -3.64 -0.05
C LEU A 15 -2.08 -2.74 1.14
N LEU A 16 -2.17 -1.42 0.98
CA LEU A 16 -1.96 -0.45 2.06
C LEU A 16 -2.93 -0.64 3.22
N SER A 17 -4.20 -0.92 2.95
CA SER A 17 -5.21 -1.15 4.00
C SER A 17 -4.98 -2.41 4.83
N LYS A 18 -4.06 -3.30 4.41
CA LYS A 18 -3.69 -4.50 5.17
C LYS A 18 -2.57 -4.26 6.16
N PHE A 19 -1.85 -3.14 6.05
CA PHE A 19 -0.77 -2.87 6.99
C PHE A 19 -1.33 -2.62 8.39
N PRO A 20 -0.70 -3.14 9.44
CA PRO A 20 -1.15 -2.94 10.80
C PRO A 20 -0.97 -1.48 11.20
N PHE A 21 -2.07 -0.85 11.62
CA PHE A 21 -2.09 0.56 12.01
C PHE A 21 -1.42 0.79 13.38
N GLU A 22 -1.52 -0.15 14.31
CA GLU A 22 -1.13 0.03 15.71
C GLU A 22 0.33 -0.33 16.01
N SER A 23 1.01 -1.06 15.10
CA SER A 23 2.37 -1.54 15.34
C SER A 23 3.28 -1.24 14.15
N GLN A 24 4.25 -0.37 14.38
CA GLN A 24 5.32 -0.10 13.40
C GLN A 24 6.28 -1.30 13.21
N GLN A 25 6.14 -2.35 14.02
CA GLN A 25 7.03 -3.51 14.01
C GLN A 25 6.51 -4.65 13.13
N GLU A 26 5.33 -4.50 12.53
CA GLU A 26 4.76 -5.51 11.65
C GLU A 26 4.73 -5.01 10.20
N GLY A 27 5.21 -5.86 9.31
CA GLY A 27 5.30 -5.58 7.88
C GLY A 27 4.60 -6.67 7.07
N ILE A 28 4.31 -6.36 5.81
CA ILE A 28 3.72 -7.31 4.87
C ILE A 28 4.79 -7.79 3.91
N LYS A 29 4.80 -9.09 3.62
CA LYS A 29 5.59 -9.64 2.52
C LYS A 29 4.67 -10.27 1.48
N VAL A 30 4.70 -9.72 0.27
CA VAL A 30 3.99 -10.29 -0.88
C VAL A 30 4.81 -11.45 -1.43
N HIS A 31 4.20 -12.63 -1.48
CA HIS A 31 4.82 -13.80 -2.09
C HIS A 31 4.86 -13.66 -3.61
N LYS A 32 5.90 -14.20 -4.25
CA LYS A 32 6.04 -14.15 -5.71
C LYS A 32 4.93 -14.90 -6.45
N ASP A 33 4.26 -15.83 -5.78
CA ASP A 33 3.15 -16.61 -6.30
C ASP A 33 1.78 -15.92 -6.07
N ALA A 34 1.78 -14.70 -5.51
CA ALA A 34 0.58 -13.89 -5.42
C ALA A 34 0.13 -13.43 -6.82
N ASP A 35 -1.11 -12.95 -6.90
CA ASP A 35 -1.64 -12.39 -8.14
C ASP A 35 -0.68 -11.33 -8.72
N PRO A 36 -0.38 -11.36 -10.03
CA PRO A 36 0.55 -10.42 -10.66
C PRO A 36 0.20 -8.94 -10.39
N SER A 37 -1.09 -8.62 -10.23
CA SER A 37 -1.54 -7.27 -9.90
C SER A 37 -1.11 -6.83 -8.50
N VAL A 38 -1.08 -7.75 -7.53
CA VAL A 38 -0.61 -7.50 -6.15
C VAL A 38 0.90 -7.35 -6.12
N VAL A 39 1.62 -8.17 -6.88
CA VAL A 39 3.09 -8.04 -7.03
C VAL A 39 3.44 -6.68 -7.66
N ALA A 40 2.72 -6.28 -8.72
CA ALA A 40 2.90 -4.98 -9.35
C ALA A 40 2.57 -3.82 -8.39
N ALA A 41 1.51 -3.93 -7.61
CA ALA A 41 1.14 -2.94 -6.59
C ALA A 41 2.22 -2.81 -5.50
N ALA A 42 2.73 -3.93 -4.97
CA ALA A 42 3.81 -3.91 -3.98
C ALA A 42 5.06 -3.18 -4.51
N LYS A 43 5.44 -3.48 -5.77
CA LYS A 43 6.55 -2.78 -6.42
C LYS A 43 6.25 -1.29 -6.60
N SER A 44 5.05 -0.93 -7.03
CA SER A 44 4.65 0.47 -7.21
C SER A 44 4.68 1.25 -5.90
N LEU A 45 4.22 0.66 -4.78
CA LEU A 45 4.32 1.27 -3.45
C LEU A 45 5.77 1.53 -3.03
N PHE A 46 6.67 0.60 -3.32
CA PHE A 46 8.10 0.77 -3.08
C PHE A 46 8.71 1.86 -3.98
N ASP A 47 8.39 1.87 -5.27
CA ASP A 47 8.85 2.89 -6.21
C ASP A 47 8.37 4.30 -5.79
N LYS A 48 7.22 4.39 -5.10
CA LYS A 48 6.68 5.62 -4.47
C LYS A 48 7.28 5.94 -3.10
N GLY A 49 8.13 5.07 -2.55
CA GLY A 49 8.77 5.25 -1.24
C GLY A 49 7.85 5.03 -0.04
N LEU A 50 6.70 4.37 -0.22
CA LEU A 50 5.73 4.11 0.85
C LEU A 50 6.08 2.86 1.68
N THR A 51 6.80 1.91 1.07
CA THR A 51 7.28 0.70 1.72
C THR A 51 8.80 0.60 1.62
N THR A 52 9.40 -0.18 2.51
CA THR A 52 10.86 -0.34 2.60
C THR A 52 11.44 -1.37 1.64
N LYS A 53 10.61 -2.23 1.02
CA LYS A 53 11.03 -3.27 0.05
C LYS A 53 10.07 -3.39 -1.15
N PRO A 54 10.55 -3.86 -2.31
CA PRO A 54 9.73 -4.06 -3.51
C PRO A 54 8.60 -5.09 -3.36
N ASP A 55 8.74 -6.03 -2.43
CA ASP A 55 7.74 -7.04 -2.08
C ASP A 55 6.96 -6.65 -0.80
N GLY A 56 7.00 -5.37 -0.41
CA GLY A 56 6.41 -4.86 0.82
C GLY A 56 7.48 -4.48 1.86
N GLY A 57 7.62 -5.27 2.92
CA GLY A 57 8.38 -4.94 4.11
C GLY A 57 7.57 -4.08 5.08
N TYR A 58 8.20 -3.06 5.65
CA TYR A 58 7.59 -2.11 6.57
C TYR A 58 7.14 -0.85 5.85
N LEU A 59 6.15 -0.15 6.42
CA LEU A 59 5.82 1.22 6.01
C LEU A 59 6.98 2.16 6.32
N THR A 60 7.21 3.13 5.43
CA THR A 60 8.04 4.30 5.72
C THR A 60 7.20 5.34 6.49
N ALA A 61 7.82 6.43 6.95
CA ALA A 61 7.08 7.53 7.57
C ALA A 61 5.93 8.06 6.68
N SER A 62 6.20 8.23 5.37
CA SER A 62 5.18 8.63 4.40
C SER A 62 4.15 7.53 4.13
N GLY A 63 4.57 6.26 4.21
CA GLY A 63 3.66 5.10 4.19
C GLY A 63 2.64 5.14 5.32
N PHE A 64 3.06 5.42 6.56
CA PHE A 64 2.15 5.54 7.71
C PHE A 64 1.14 6.67 7.53
N GLU A 65 1.59 7.85 7.12
CA GLU A 65 0.70 9.00 6.85
C GLU A 65 -0.32 8.67 5.73
N THR A 66 0.12 7.97 4.69
CA THR A 66 -0.77 7.57 3.58
C THR A 66 -1.81 6.55 4.03
N VAL A 67 -1.43 5.57 4.88
CA VAL A 67 -2.36 4.59 5.45
C VAL A 67 -3.37 5.26 6.37
N ASP A 68 -2.95 6.24 7.18
CA ASP A 68 -3.86 7.04 8.01
C ASP A 68 -4.92 7.77 7.16
N HIS A 69 -4.48 8.49 6.13
CA HIS A 69 -5.40 9.14 5.19
C HIS A 69 -6.34 8.15 4.48
N LEU A 70 -5.81 7.00 4.05
CA LEU A 70 -6.61 5.95 3.41
C LEU A 70 -7.67 5.40 4.39
N ASN A 71 -7.31 5.17 5.64
CA ASN A 71 -8.24 4.69 6.66
C ASN A 71 -9.39 5.68 6.89
N HIS A 72 -9.11 6.99 6.96
CA HIS A 72 -10.17 8.00 7.05
C HIS A 72 -11.13 7.95 5.86
N VAL A 73 -10.62 7.76 4.64
CA VAL A 73 -11.46 7.57 3.45
C VAL A 73 -12.28 6.29 3.56
N LEU A 74 -11.67 5.16 3.93
CA LEU A 74 -12.36 3.87 4.02
C LEU A 74 -13.47 3.88 5.07
N VAL A 75 -13.22 4.45 6.26
CA VAL A 75 -14.22 4.62 7.32
C VAL A 75 -15.37 5.53 6.90
N THR A 76 -15.11 6.53 6.07
CA THR A 76 -16.16 7.42 5.55
C THR A 76 -17.03 6.73 4.49
N LEU A 77 -16.46 5.76 3.75
CA LEU A 77 -17.14 5.05 2.67
C LEU A 77 -17.82 3.75 3.11
N SER A 78 -17.51 3.23 4.30
CA SER A 78 -18.13 2.04 4.90
C SER A 78 -19.50 2.32 5.48
#